data_AF-A0A8W8JYJ0-F1
#
_entry.id   AF-A0A8W8JYJ0-F1
#
_cell.length_a   1.000
_cell.length_b   1.000
_cell.length_c   1.000
_cell.angle_alpha   90.00
_cell.angle_beta   90.00
_cell.angle_gamma   90.00
#
_symmetry.space_group_name_H-M   'P 1'
#
loop_
_entity.id
_entity.type
_entity.pdbx_description
1 polymer ?
#
loop_
_entity_poly.entity_id
_entity_poly.type
_entity_poly.pdbx_seq_one_letter_code
_entity_poly.pdbx_strand_id
1 'polypeptide(L)'
;MAEGLRVVRGPDWNLGNEDRGEGHVGTVVKDNGDQTYDVYWDMGGKSTCRVGKGGKFDLRILDNAPVGVKHLSQRCEGCQKNTIIGVLWRCASCNDANLCTPCYYLDKHDLSHPFQRIDKPHGSSVPVPKRSNSVKMKALGIFPGAKVVRGPNWDFGTQDGGSGKKGKVEDLRGFGSDVGGRNAVRVRWETSGEANVYRVGCRGKVDLQCVEEAPGGSYYREHLPVVGTINKIQLLAMNAKNVFSS
;
A
#
# COMPACT_ATOMS: atom_id res chain seq x y z
N MET A 1 11.83 7.00 0.62
CA MET A 1 10.93 7.29 1.75
C MET A 1 9.93 6.15 1.87
N ALA A 2 9.87 5.50 3.04
CA ALA A 2 8.98 4.36 3.31
C ALA A 2 7.77 4.75 4.17
N GLU A 3 7.86 5.82 4.93
CA GLU A 3 6.77 6.32 5.76
C GLU A 3 5.56 6.71 4.92
N GLY A 4 4.43 6.06 5.19
CA GLY A 4 3.18 6.17 4.44
C GLY A 4 2.86 4.97 3.57
N LEU A 5 3.81 4.05 3.32
CA LEU A 5 3.52 2.83 2.58
C LEU A 5 2.37 2.06 3.24
N ARG A 6 1.42 1.63 2.43
CA ARG A 6 0.33 0.74 2.87
C ARG A 6 0.78 -0.68 2.67
N VAL A 7 0.77 -1.48 3.73
CA VAL A 7 1.44 -2.79 3.79
C VAL A 7 0.52 -3.87 4.31
N VAL A 8 0.84 -5.11 3.97
CA VAL A 8 0.28 -6.35 4.54
C VAL A 8 1.43 -7.26 4.96
N ARG A 9 1.15 -8.32 5.72
CA ARG A 9 2.18 -9.26 6.17
C ARG A 9 2.99 -9.89 5.02
N GLY A 10 4.27 -10.08 5.28
CA GLY A 10 5.32 -10.52 4.37
C GLY A 10 5.63 -12.02 4.44
N PRO A 11 6.58 -12.50 3.63
CA PRO A 11 6.93 -13.92 3.55
C PRO A 11 7.53 -14.48 4.84
N ASP A 12 8.25 -13.67 5.61
CA ASP A 12 8.92 -14.11 6.85
C ASP A 12 8.13 -13.78 8.13
N TRP A 13 6.87 -13.34 7.98
CA TRP A 13 6.03 -12.91 9.10
C TRP A 13 5.96 -13.97 10.21
N ASN A 14 6.32 -13.59 11.43
CA ASN A 14 6.29 -14.44 12.60
C ASN A 14 5.66 -13.77 13.84
N LEU A 15 4.98 -12.64 13.67
CA LEU A 15 4.38 -11.84 14.74
C LEU A 15 2.92 -12.24 15.03
N GLY A 16 2.59 -13.52 14.84
CA GLY A 16 1.24 -14.05 15.08
C GLY A 16 0.15 -13.27 14.34
N ASN A 17 -0.83 -12.75 15.09
CA ASN A 17 -1.94 -11.92 14.58
C ASN A 17 -1.87 -10.48 15.10
N GLU A 18 -0.67 -9.91 15.26
CA GLU A 18 -0.53 -8.49 15.58
C GLU A 18 -1.17 -7.57 14.53
N ASP A 19 -1.25 -8.03 13.27
CA ASP A 19 -1.98 -7.38 12.17
C ASP A 19 -3.45 -7.81 12.07
N ARG A 20 -3.97 -8.64 12.98
CA ARG A 20 -5.31 -9.28 12.97
C ARG A 20 -5.56 -10.37 11.93
N GLY A 21 -4.55 -10.77 11.17
CA GLY A 21 -4.70 -11.83 10.17
C GLY A 21 -4.25 -11.40 8.79
N GLU A 22 -3.94 -12.37 7.95
CA GLU A 22 -3.54 -12.13 6.56
C GLU A 22 -4.63 -11.33 5.80
N GLY A 23 -4.22 -10.31 5.04
CA GLY A 23 -5.12 -9.40 4.33
C GLY A 23 -5.37 -8.07 5.05
N HIS A 24 -5.13 -8.00 6.36
CA HIS A 24 -5.27 -6.74 7.08
C HIS A 24 -4.14 -5.78 6.77
N VAL A 25 -4.51 -4.51 6.63
CA VAL A 25 -3.62 -3.47 6.13
C VAL A 25 -3.06 -2.64 7.28
N GLY A 26 -1.81 -2.23 7.13
CA GLY A 26 -1.15 -1.27 8.00
C GLY A 26 -0.48 -0.15 7.23
N THR A 27 0.00 0.85 7.97
CA THR A 27 0.78 1.98 7.48
C THR A 27 2.17 1.93 8.08
N VAL A 28 3.21 1.98 7.26
CA VAL A 28 4.58 2.24 7.75
C VAL A 28 4.63 3.66 8.30
N VAL A 29 4.93 3.82 9.59
CA VAL A 29 4.93 5.11 10.26
C VAL A 29 6.33 5.61 10.60
N LYS A 30 7.33 4.72 10.60
CA LYS A 30 8.72 5.07 10.86
C LYS A 30 9.71 4.09 10.25
N ASP A 31 10.78 4.60 9.68
CA ASP A 31 12.01 3.83 9.39
C ASP A 31 12.96 3.94 10.60
N ASN A 32 13.31 2.83 11.24
CA ASN A 32 14.16 2.84 12.44
C ASN A 32 15.66 2.90 12.11
N GLY A 33 16.07 2.80 10.84
CA GLY A 33 17.47 2.83 10.42
C GLY A 33 18.25 1.55 10.71
N ASP A 34 17.64 0.53 11.32
CA ASP A 34 18.25 -0.76 11.66
C ASP A 34 17.66 -1.93 10.86
N GLN A 35 17.16 -1.63 9.64
CA GLN A 35 16.44 -2.56 8.78
C GLN A 35 15.13 -3.10 9.42
N THR A 36 14.51 -2.30 10.29
CA THR A 36 13.15 -2.50 10.79
C THR A 36 12.30 -1.26 10.56
N TYR A 37 11.01 -1.47 10.30
CA TYR A 37 10.01 -0.41 10.17
C TYR A 37 8.94 -0.57 11.24
N ASP A 38 8.48 0.55 11.81
CA ASP A 38 7.29 0.53 12.65
C ASP A 38 6.04 0.67 11.78
N VAL A 39 5.02 -0.14 12.08
CA VAL A 39 3.74 -0.16 11.38
C VAL A 39 2.61 0.06 12.38
N TYR A 40 1.69 0.98 12.05
CA TYR A 40 0.37 1.02 12.67
C TYR A 40 -0.62 0.24 11.81
N TRP A 41 -1.24 -0.77 12.40
CA TRP A 41 -2.27 -1.56 11.74
C TRP A 41 -3.60 -0.82 11.79
N ASP A 42 -4.37 -0.92 10.72
CA ASP A 42 -5.66 -0.24 10.58
C ASP A 42 -6.62 -0.61 11.71
N MET A 43 -6.61 -1.87 12.13
CA MET A 43 -7.42 -2.42 13.23
C MET A 43 -6.88 -2.08 14.63
N GLY A 44 -5.91 -1.17 14.70
CA GLY A 44 -5.20 -0.80 15.92
C GLY A 44 -3.99 -1.71 16.20
N GLY A 45 -3.14 -1.26 17.11
CA GLY A 45 -1.89 -1.92 17.44
C GLY A 45 -0.70 -1.38 16.63
N LYS A 46 0.50 -1.74 17.10
CA LYS A 46 1.77 -1.34 16.52
C LYS A 46 2.71 -2.54 16.50
N SER A 47 3.39 -2.75 15.39
CA SER A 47 4.45 -3.76 15.27
C SER A 47 5.74 -3.13 14.76
N THR A 48 6.88 -3.66 15.20
CA THR A 48 8.19 -3.38 14.59
C THR A 48 8.55 -4.57 13.70
N CYS A 49 8.55 -4.34 12.38
CA CYS A 49 8.65 -5.36 11.35
C CYS A 49 10.03 -5.37 10.70
N ARG A 50 10.60 -6.54 10.45
CA ARG A 50 11.90 -6.70 9.78
C ARG A 50 11.73 -6.46 8.28
N VAL A 51 12.60 -5.64 7.71
CA VAL A 51 12.63 -5.33 6.26
C VAL A 51 14.03 -5.58 5.69
N GLY A 52 14.71 -6.58 6.24
CA GLY A 52 16.09 -6.93 5.92
C GLY A 52 16.90 -7.37 7.14
N LYS A 53 16.47 -7.03 8.36
CA LYS A 53 17.15 -7.41 9.61
C LYS A 53 17.20 -8.93 9.72
N GLY A 54 18.41 -9.48 9.84
CA GLY A 54 18.63 -10.93 9.84
C GLY A 54 18.24 -11.62 8.53
N GLY A 55 18.15 -10.87 7.42
CA GLY A 55 17.72 -11.39 6.12
C GLY A 55 16.21 -11.67 6.02
N LYS A 56 15.41 -11.17 6.97
CA LYS A 56 13.97 -11.43 7.07
C LYS A 56 13.12 -10.24 6.62
N PHE A 57 11.99 -10.55 6.00
CA PHE A 57 11.08 -9.58 5.40
C PHE A 57 9.63 -9.84 5.80
N ASP A 58 9.16 -9.06 6.76
CA ASP A 58 7.86 -9.23 7.41
C ASP A 58 6.73 -8.47 6.68
N LEU A 59 7.02 -7.71 5.63
CA LEU A 59 6.04 -6.86 4.96
C LEU A 59 6.05 -6.98 3.44
N ARG A 60 4.86 -6.84 2.84
CA ARG A 60 4.63 -6.58 1.41
C ARG A 60 3.97 -5.22 1.22
N ILE A 61 4.27 -4.54 0.11
CA ILE A 61 3.67 -3.25 -0.25
C ILE A 61 2.34 -3.49 -0.95
N LEU A 62 1.23 -3.11 -0.33
CA LEU A 62 -0.09 -3.11 -0.95
C LEU A 62 -0.29 -1.86 -1.84
N ASP A 63 0.10 -0.69 -1.35
CA ASP A 63 0.04 0.57 -2.11
C ASP A 63 1.20 1.51 -1.73
N ASN A 64 1.88 2.04 -2.74
CA ASN A 64 2.95 3.03 -2.60
C ASN A 64 2.56 4.42 -3.16
N ALA A 65 1.32 4.59 -3.60
CA ALA A 65 0.81 5.92 -3.94
C ALA A 65 0.95 6.93 -2.80
N PRO A 66 0.72 6.58 -1.52
CA PRO A 66 0.80 7.57 -0.44
C PRO A 66 2.18 8.21 -0.26
N VAL A 67 3.24 7.50 -0.64
CA VAL A 67 4.62 8.01 -0.57
C VAL A 67 5.06 8.77 -1.83
N GLY A 68 4.11 9.09 -2.72
CA GLY A 68 4.35 9.97 -3.88
C GLY A 68 4.70 9.26 -5.18
N VAL A 69 4.67 7.92 -5.22
CA VAL A 69 4.99 7.18 -6.45
C VAL A 69 3.94 7.47 -7.53
N LYS A 70 4.38 7.96 -8.69
CA LYS A 70 3.55 8.17 -9.87
C LYS A 70 4.37 8.06 -11.15
N HIS A 71 3.82 7.37 -12.15
CA HIS A 71 4.41 7.23 -13.48
C HIS A 71 3.70 8.16 -14.45
N LEU A 72 4.35 9.27 -14.78
CA LEU A 72 3.83 10.30 -15.69
C LEU A 72 3.74 9.74 -17.11
N SER A 73 2.72 10.19 -17.86
CA SER A 73 2.49 9.80 -19.25
C SER A 73 2.39 8.28 -19.47
N GLN A 74 2.05 7.52 -18.43
CA GLN A 74 1.71 6.10 -18.53
C GLN A 74 0.19 5.98 -18.39
N ARG A 75 -0.48 5.67 -19.50
CA ARG A 75 -1.94 5.53 -19.55
C ARG A 75 -2.36 4.14 -19.07
N CYS A 76 -3.31 4.08 -18.14
CA CYS A 76 -3.92 2.83 -17.74
C CYS A 76 -5.01 2.42 -18.75
N GLU A 77 -4.93 1.22 -19.32
CA GLU A 77 -5.95 0.66 -20.24
C GLU A 77 -7.30 0.44 -19.52
N GLY A 78 -7.28 0.08 -18.24
CA GLY A 78 -8.51 -0.20 -17.49
C GLY A 78 -9.34 1.03 -17.15
N CYS A 79 -8.71 2.15 -16.77
CA CYS A 79 -9.41 3.36 -16.31
C CYS A 79 -9.09 4.62 -17.12
N GLN A 80 -8.28 4.51 -18.17
CA GLN A 80 -7.97 5.57 -19.14
C GLN A 80 -7.26 6.80 -18.57
N LYS A 81 -6.83 6.78 -17.31
CA LYS A 81 -6.03 7.85 -16.70
C LYS A 81 -4.62 7.86 -17.29
N ASN A 82 -4.13 9.03 -17.70
CA ASN A 82 -2.81 9.26 -18.33
C ASN A 82 -1.63 9.29 -17.35
N THR A 83 -1.88 9.03 -16.07
CA THR A 83 -0.84 8.90 -15.06
C THR A 83 -1.22 7.76 -14.15
N ILE A 84 -0.28 6.83 -13.98
CA ILE A 84 -0.44 5.72 -13.06
C ILE A 84 0.08 6.15 -11.70
N ILE A 85 -0.82 6.21 -10.72
CA ILE A 85 -0.50 6.56 -9.33
C ILE A 85 -0.24 5.26 -8.56
N GLY A 86 0.94 5.17 -7.97
CA GLY A 86 1.50 3.97 -7.37
C GLY A 86 2.18 3.06 -8.41
N VAL A 87 2.24 1.76 -8.12
CA VAL A 87 2.86 0.74 -8.99
C VAL A 87 2.23 0.73 -10.39
N LEU A 88 3.10 0.63 -11.39
CA LEU A 88 2.78 0.39 -12.78
C LEU A 88 2.88 -1.11 -13.10
N TRP A 89 1.81 -1.67 -13.69
CA TRP A 89 1.75 -3.05 -14.15
C TRP A 89 1.74 -3.06 -15.68
N ARG A 90 2.83 -3.48 -16.30
CA ARG A 90 2.96 -3.55 -17.76
C ARG A 90 2.75 -4.98 -18.23
N CYS A 91 1.86 -5.19 -19.19
CA CYS A 91 1.70 -6.49 -19.83
C CYS A 91 2.98 -6.84 -20.59
N ALA A 92 3.46 -8.08 -20.46
CA ALA A 92 4.62 -8.56 -21.19
C ALA A 92 4.27 -9.20 -22.54
N SER A 93 2.97 -9.39 -22.83
CA SER A 93 2.49 -10.00 -24.07
C SER A 93 1.90 -8.99 -25.06
N CYS A 94 1.53 -7.80 -24.61
CA CYS A 94 0.92 -6.78 -25.45
C CYS A 94 1.80 -5.53 -25.49
N ASN A 95 1.88 -4.89 -26.66
CA ASN A 95 2.56 -3.60 -26.79
C ASN A 95 1.79 -2.52 -26.01
N ASP A 96 2.51 -1.79 -25.16
CA ASP A 96 2.04 -0.61 -24.42
C ASP A 96 0.79 -0.80 -23.52
N ALA A 97 0.37 -2.03 -23.25
CA ALA A 97 -0.73 -2.29 -22.32
C ALA A 97 -0.24 -2.14 -20.87
N ASN A 98 -0.67 -1.04 -20.23
CA ASN A 98 -0.33 -0.72 -18.86
C ASN A 98 -1.60 -0.67 -17.99
N LEU A 99 -1.50 -1.12 -16.74
CA LEU A 99 -2.56 -1.02 -15.74
C LEU A 99 -2.03 -0.31 -14.49
N CYS A 100 -2.90 0.49 -13.88
CA CYS A 100 -2.69 0.92 -12.49
C CYS A 100 -3.08 -0.19 -11.53
N THR A 101 -2.58 -0.12 -10.30
CA THR A 101 -2.87 -1.10 -9.23
C THR A 101 -4.36 -1.40 -9.04
N PRO A 102 -5.28 -0.41 -8.93
CA PRO A 102 -6.71 -0.71 -8.87
C PRO A 102 -7.23 -1.53 -10.06
N CYS A 103 -6.84 -1.22 -11.29
CA CYS A 103 -7.29 -1.95 -12.47
C CYS A 103 -6.68 -3.35 -12.57
N TYR A 104 -5.40 -3.49 -12.18
CA TYR A 104 -4.72 -4.78 -12.12
C TYR A 104 -5.43 -5.76 -11.19
N TYR A 105 -5.89 -5.27 -10.04
CA TYR A 105 -6.63 -6.03 -9.03
C TYR A 105 -8.12 -6.20 -9.33
N LEU A 106 -8.73 -5.34 -10.15
CA LEU A 106 -10.09 -5.51 -10.68
C LEU A 106 -10.13 -6.41 -11.92
N ASP A 107 -9.09 -7.19 -12.15
CA ASP A 107 -9.01 -8.18 -13.24
C ASP A 107 -9.25 -7.57 -14.62
N LYS A 108 -8.88 -6.29 -14.80
CA LYS A 108 -8.84 -5.69 -16.12
C LYS A 108 -7.68 -6.29 -16.91
N HIS A 109 -7.87 -6.36 -18.24
CA HIS A 109 -6.99 -7.06 -19.17
C HIS A 109 -6.94 -8.58 -18.96
N ASP A 110 -6.49 -9.34 -19.96
CA ASP A 110 -6.41 -10.80 -19.90
C ASP A 110 -5.61 -11.29 -18.67
N LEU A 111 -6.19 -12.24 -17.93
CA LEU A 111 -5.58 -12.81 -16.71
C LEU A 111 -4.49 -13.83 -17.01
N SER A 112 -4.50 -14.42 -18.22
CA SER A 112 -3.49 -15.37 -18.70
C SER A 112 -2.22 -14.68 -19.21
N HIS A 113 -2.28 -13.37 -19.45
CA HIS A 113 -1.12 -12.59 -19.85
C HIS A 113 -0.15 -12.37 -18.67
N PRO A 114 1.16 -12.63 -18.85
CA PRO A 114 2.19 -12.26 -17.87
C PRO A 114 2.31 -10.74 -17.77
N PHE A 115 2.60 -10.26 -16.57
CA PHE A 115 2.86 -8.84 -16.31
C PHE A 115 4.26 -8.65 -15.74
N GLN A 116 4.79 -7.46 -15.92
CA GLN A 116 5.94 -6.94 -15.21
C GLN A 116 5.48 -5.79 -14.31
N ARG A 117 5.93 -5.83 -13.06
CA ARG A 117 5.70 -4.81 -12.05
C ARG A 117 6.83 -3.79 -12.08
N ILE A 118 6.50 -2.50 -12.05
CA ILE A 118 7.46 -1.41 -12.01
C ILE A 118 7.11 -0.53 -10.79
N ASP A 119 7.93 -0.62 -9.75
CA ASP A 119 7.58 -0.10 -8.42
C ASP A 119 7.83 1.40 -8.25
N LYS A 120 8.69 1.98 -9.10
CA LYS A 120 9.07 3.40 -9.07
C LYS A 120 9.29 3.90 -10.50
N PRO A 121 9.15 5.21 -10.76
CA PRO A 121 9.49 5.80 -12.06
C PRO A 121 10.94 5.49 -12.42
N HIS A 122 11.16 5.09 -13.68
CA HIS A 122 12.47 4.67 -14.18
C HIS A 122 13.12 3.48 -13.43
N GLY A 123 12.37 2.79 -12.58
CA GLY A 123 12.82 1.57 -11.92
C GLY A 123 12.86 0.37 -12.87
N SER A 124 13.60 -0.66 -12.46
CA SER A 124 13.61 -1.94 -13.17
C SER A 124 12.24 -2.61 -13.13
N SER A 125 11.92 -3.34 -14.19
CA SER A 125 10.72 -4.17 -14.26
C SER A 125 10.98 -5.53 -13.60
N VAL A 126 9.99 -6.03 -12.86
CA VAL A 126 10.04 -7.30 -12.14
C VAL A 126 8.92 -8.19 -12.70
N PRO A 127 9.23 -9.32 -13.37
CA PRO A 127 8.20 -10.25 -13.81
C PRO A 127 7.37 -10.75 -12.62
N VAL A 128 6.05 -10.84 -12.79
CA VAL A 128 5.15 -11.44 -11.81
C VAL A 128 4.41 -12.62 -12.45
N PRO A 129 3.97 -13.61 -11.64
CA PRO A 129 3.18 -14.72 -12.15
C PRO A 129 1.90 -14.26 -12.88
N LYS A 130 1.36 -15.17 -13.71
CA LYS A 130 0.08 -14.93 -14.39
C LYS A 130 -1.05 -14.89 -13.37
N ARG A 131 -1.91 -13.88 -13.47
CA ARG A 131 -3.04 -13.69 -12.56
C ARG A 131 -4.01 -14.89 -12.56
N SER A 132 -4.19 -15.55 -13.71
CA SER A 132 -5.02 -16.74 -13.86
C SER A 132 -4.64 -17.89 -12.93
N ASN A 133 -3.38 -17.96 -12.49
CA ASN A 133 -2.84 -19.06 -11.70
C ASN A 133 -2.44 -18.59 -10.28
N SER A 134 -2.82 -17.37 -9.90
CA SER A 134 -2.35 -16.74 -8.68
C SER A 134 -3.44 -16.64 -7.63
N VAL A 135 -3.04 -16.79 -6.37
CA VAL A 135 -3.93 -16.62 -5.23
C VAL A 135 -4.30 -15.15 -5.10
N LYS A 136 -5.61 -14.91 -5.10
CA LYS A 136 -6.21 -13.60 -4.87
C LYS A 136 -6.88 -13.57 -3.51
N MET A 137 -6.72 -12.47 -2.79
CA MET A 137 -7.28 -12.32 -1.45
C MET A 137 -7.74 -10.91 -1.16
N LYS A 138 -8.55 -10.73 -0.11
CA LYS A 138 -9.13 -9.44 0.26
C LYS A 138 -8.14 -8.62 1.08
N ALA A 139 -8.09 -7.32 0.79
CA ALA A 139 -7.52 -6.35 1.71
C ALA A 139 -8.60 -5.90 2.69
N LEU A 140 -8.29 -5.82 3.99
CA LEU A 140 -9.22 -5.47 5.07
C LEU A 140 -8.64 -4.34 5.91
N GLY A 141 -9.48 -3.39 6.34
CA GLY A 141 -9.05 -2.27 7.18
C GLY A 141 -9.85 -0.99 6.91
N ILE A 142 -9.16 0.16 6.90
CA ILE A 142 -9.73 1.49 6.70
C ILE A 142 -9.97 1.72 5.20
N PHE A 143 -11.09 1.20 4.73
CA PHE A 143 -11.59 1.34 3.37
C PHE A 143 -13.03 1.88 3.36
N PRO A 144 -13.55 2.35 2.22
CA PRO A 144 -14.94 2.78 2.10
C PRO A 144 -15.91 1.75 2.68
N GLY A 145 -16.75 2.20 3.63
CA GLY A 145 -17.67 1.36 4.39
C GLY A 145 -17.21 1.03 5.81
N ALA A 146 -15.91 1.14 6.13
CA ALA A 146 -15.38 0.81 7.45
C ALA A 146 -15.89 1.81 8.50
N LYS A 147 -16.07 1.35 9.74
CA LYS A 147 -16.26 2.24 10.89
C LYS A 147 -14.95 2.48 11.62
N VAL A 148 -14.74 3.72 12.01
CA VAL A 148 -13.49 4.21 12.60
C VAL A 148 -13.75 5.09 13.81
N VAL A 149 -12.74 5.21 14.66
CA VAL A 149 -12.62 6.20 15.73
C VAL A 149 -11.31 6.98 15.53
N ARG A 150 -11.10 8.05 16.30
CA ARG A 150 -9.80 8.73 16.33
C ARG A 150 -8.65 7.75 16.63
N GLY A 151 -7.54 7.90 15.91
CA GLY A 151 -6.36 7.05 15.97
C GLY A 151 -5.16 7.72 16.65
N PRO A 152 -3.98 7.08 16.61
CA PRO A 152 -2.80 7.48 17.38
C PRO A 152 -2.15 8.80 16.93
N ASN A 153 -2.45 9.30 15.74
CA ASN A 153 -1.94 10.59 15.26
C ASN A 153 -3.01 11.68 15.16
N TRP A 154 -4.17 11.47 15.77
CA TRP A 154 -5.25 12.47 15.79
C TRP A 154 -4.79 13.82 16.33
N ASP A 155 -5.03 14.87 15.57
CA ASP A 155 -4.67 16.25 15.91
C ASP A 155 -5.78 17.24 15.46
N PHE A 156 -7.04 16.80 15.53
CA PHE A 156 -8.21 17.54 15.01
C PHE A 156 -9.21 17.88 16.11
N GLY A 157 -8.74 18.07 17.33
CA GLY A 157 -9.57 18.43 18.48
C GLY A 157 -10.74 17.46 18.71
N THR A 158 -11.97 17.98 18.62
CA THR A 158 -13.23 17.25 18.84
C THR A 158 -14.11 17.19 17.59
N GLN A 159 -13.53 17.26 16.39
CA GLN A 159 -14.32 17.16 15.14
C GLN A 159 -15.11 15.85 14.99
N ASP A 160 -14.68 14.79 15.67
CA ASP A 160 -15.37 13.50 15.79
C ASP A 160 -16.48 13.49 16.87
N GLY A 161 -16.64 14.59 17.62
CA GLY A 161 -17.53 14.66 18.78
C GLY A 161 -16.93 14.11 20.07
N GLY A 162 -15.61 13.90 20.11
CA GLY A 162 -14.88 13.42 21.29
C GLY A 162 -14.37 11.99 21.17
N SER A 163 -13.52 11.57 22.12
CA SER A 163 -12.88 10.26 22.08
C SER A 163 -13.90 9.11 22.07
N GLY A 164 -13.61 8.09 21.25
CA GLY A 164 -14.44 6.89 21.10
C GLY A 164 -15.69 7.07 20.23
N LYS A 165 -15.98 8.27 19.73
CA LYS A 165 -17.07 8.48 18.78
C LYS A 165 -16.74 7.85 17.42
N LYS A 166 -17.75 7.21 16.84
CA LYS A 166 -17.62 6.47 15.59
C LYS A 166 -17.94 7.35 14.40
N GLY A 167 -17.22 7.09 13.30
CA GLY A 167 -17.52 7.61 11.99
C GLY A 167 -17.44 6.51 10.94
N LYS A 168 -18.04 6.75 9.79
CA LYS A 168 -18.01 5.84 8.65
C LYS A 168 -17.14 6.42 7.54
N VAL A 169 -16.22 5.61 7.04
CA VAL A 169 -15.38 5.95 5.89
C VAL A 169 -16.25 5.93 4.63
N GLU A 170 -16.23 7.02 3.87
CA GLU A 170 -17.03 7.17 2.66
C GLU A 170 -16.23 6.90 1.39
N ASP A 171 -15.02 7.47 1.28
CA ASP A 171 -14.15 7.31 0.12
C ASP A 171 -12.67 7.55 0.45
N LEU A 172 -11.79 7.15 -0.50
CA LEU A 172 -10.36 7.42 -0.43
C LEU A 172 -10.06 8.82 -0.98
N ARG A 173 -9.17 9.55 -0.31
CA ARG A 173 -8.78 10.93 -0.65
C ARG A 173 -7.28 11.12 -0.67
N GLY A 174 -6.87 12.34 -1.06
CA GLY A 174 -5.54 12.86 -0.85
C GLY A 174 -5.54 13.89 0.28
N PHE A 175 -4.43 14.01 1.00
CA PHE A 175 -4.17 15.01 2.03
C PHE A 175 -2.77 15.58 1.83
N GLY A 176 -2.67 16.91 1.79
CA GLY A 176 -1.46 17.63 1.37
C GLY A 176 -1.28 17.62 -0.15
N SER A 177 -0.92 18.76 -0.73
CA SER A 177 -0.71 18.91 -2.18
C SER A 177 0.67 18.42 -2.64
N ASP A 178 1.62 18.32 -1.70
CA ASP A 178 3.00 17.91 -1.91
C ASP A 178 3.25 16.41 -1.70
N VAL A 179 2.23 15.69 -1.21
CA VAL A 179 2.31 14.26 -0.85
C VAL A 179 1.56 13.41 -1.88
N GLY A 180 1.87 12.12 -1.94
CA GLY A 180 1.24 11.20 -2.88
C GLY A 180 -0.27 11.00 -2.71
N GLY A 181 -0.90 10.36 -3.69
CA GLY A 181 -2.35 10.11 -3.66
C GLY A 181 -2.77 8.94 -2.76
N ARG A 182 -4.07 8.85 -2.46
CA ARG A 182 -4.68 7.76 -1.65
C ARG A 182 -4.09 7.64 -0.23
N ASN A 183 -3.65 8.75 0.34
CA ASN A 183 -2.97 8.83 1.64
C ASN A 183 -3.88 9.31 2.79
N ALA A 184 -5.19 9.38 2.53
CA ALA A 184 -6.21 9.85 3.45
C ALA A 184 -7.58 9.28 3.07
N VAL A 185 -8.55 9.44 3.96
CA VAL A 185 -9.94 9.01 3.73
C VAL A 185 -10.91 10.09 4.21
N ARG A 186 -12.07 10.19 3.53
CA ARG A 186 -13.19 11.00 4.02
C ARG A 186 -14.01 10.19 5.01
N VAL A 187 -14.25 10.73 6.20
CA VAL A 187 -15.06 10.10 7.25
C VAL A 187 -16.25 11.01 7.55
N ARG A 188 -17.44 10.42 7.61
CA ARG A 188 -18.63 11.05 8.19
C ARG A 188 -18.83 10.60 9.62
N TRP A 189 -18.83 11.52 10.57
CA TRP A 189 -19.03 11.21 11.98
C TRP A 189 -20.52 11.01 12.30
N GLU A 190 -20.83 9.94 13.04
CA GLU A 190 -22.22 9.57 13.36
C GLU A 190 -22.87 10.57 14.34
N THR A 191 -22.05 11.24 15.15
CA THR A 191 -22.47 12.19 16.18
C THR A 191 -22.93 13.53 15.61
N SER A 192 -22.17 14.09 14.67
CA SER A 192 -22.43 15.41 14.09
C SER A 192 -23.06 15.34 12.70
N GLY A 193 -22.92 14.21 11.98
CA GLY A 193 -23.28 14.10 10.57
C GLY A 193 -22.28 14.77 9.62
N GLU A 194 -21.31 15.50 10.16
CA GLU A 194 -20.26 16.19 9.41
C GLU A 194 -19.23 15.23 8.85
N ALA A 195 -18.64 15.60 7.72
CA ALA A 195 -17.65 14.77 7.06
C ALA A 195 -16.38 15.56 6.71
N ASN A 196 -15.23 15.02 7.14
CA ASN A 196 -13.93 15.63 6.93
C ASN A 196 -12.90 14.58 6.47
N VAL A 197 -11.70 15.01 6.11
CA VAL A 197 -10.63 14.17 5.56
C VAL A 197 -9.50 13.99 6.57
N TYR A 198 -9.12 12.74 6.82
CA TYR A 198 -8.14 12.36 7.83
C TYR A 198 -7.03 11.49 7.23
N ARG A 199 -5.81 11.61 7.75
CA ARG A 199 -4.62 10.97 7.19
C ARG A 199 -4.60 9.48 7.50
N VAL A 200 -4.29 8.71 6.47
CA VAL A 200 -4.06 7.26 6.53
C VAL A 200 -2.87 6.98 5.60
N GLY A 201 -1.68 7.33 6.07
CA GLY A 201 -0.42 7.22 5.34
C GLY A 201 0.20 8.53 4.87
N CYS A 202 -0.51 9.67 4.92
CA CYS A 202 0.11 10.95 4.59
C CYS A 202 1.26 11.25 5.56
N ARG A 203 2.50 11.25 5.05
CA ARG A 203 3.74 11.41 5.84
C ARG A 203 3.80 10.45 7.04
N GLY A 204 3.37 9.20 6.84
CA GLY A 204 3.34 8.17 7.88
C GLY A 204 2.33 8.41 9.01
N LYS A 205 1.43 9.39 8.90
CA LYS A 205 0.41 9.66 9.93
C LYS A 205 -0.84 8.80 9.73
N VAL A 206 -1.36 8.30 10.84
CA VAL A 206 -2.58 7.50 10.94
C VAL A 206 -3.49 8.13 11.98
N ASP A 207 -4.44 8.92 11.50
CA ASP A 207 -5.35 9.70 12.35
C ASP A 207 -6.57 8.89 12.81
N LEU A 208 -6.74 7.68 12.30
CA LEU A 208 -7.93 6.85 12.50
C LEU A 208 -7.55 5.45 12.94
N GLN A 209 -8.41 4.83 13.73
CA GLN A 209 -8.36 3.40 14.02
C GLN A 209 -9.69 2.76 13.62
N CYS A 210 -9.62 1.66 12.89
CA CYS A 210 -10.77 0.88 12.49
C CYS A 210 -11.32 0.05 13.64
N VAL A 211 -12.64 0.06 13.78
CA VAL A 211 -13.38 -0.74 14.77
C VAL A 211 -14.33 -1.73 14.11
N GLU A 212 -14.77 -1.46 12.88
CA GLU A 212 -15.48 -2.41 12.02
C GLU A 212 -14.87 -2.29 10.62
N GLU A 213 -14.15 -3.32 10.18
CA GLU A 213 -13.41 -3.33 8.92
C GLU A 213 -14.32 -3.38 7.69
N ALA A 214 -13.81 -2.83 6.59
CA ALA A 214 -14.41 -3.02 5.28
C ALA A 214 -13.40 -3.62 4.30
N PRO A 215 -13.87 -4.36 3.27
CA PRO A 215 -13.01 -4.84 2.21
C PRO A 215 -12.55 -3.67 1.30
N GLY A 216 -11.24 -3.55 1.12
CA GLY A 216 -10.59 -2.60 0.22
C GLY A 216 -10.44 -3.08 -1.22
N GLY A 217 -11.20 -4.10 -1.61
CA GLY A 217 -10.98 -4.87 -2.82
C GLY A 217 -10.10 -6.10 -2.57
N SER A 218 -9.45 -6.58 -3.62
CA SER A 218 -8.62 -7.78 -3.57
C SER A 218 -7.25 -7.52 -4.17
N TYR A 219 -6.27 -8.37 -3.90
CA TYR A 219 -4.92 -8.28 -4.45
C TYR A 219 -4.31 -9.66 -4.67
N TYR A 220 -3.28 -9.73 -5.51
CA TYR A 220 -2.50 -10.93 -5.76
C TYR A 220 -1.26 -10.94 -4.86
N ARG A 221 -1.30 -11.72 -3.78
CA ARG A 221 -0.30 -11.63 -2.68
C ARG A 221 1.14 -11.74 -3.15
N GLU A 222 1.45 -12.74 -3.96
CA GLU A 222 2.83 -12.98 -4.43
C GLU A 222 3.27 -12.00 -5.52
N HIS A 223 2.36 -11.14 -5.99
CA HIS A 223 2.71 -10.12 -6.98
C HIS A 223 3.15 -8.82 -6.29
N LEU A 224 2.91 -8.67 -4.99
CA LEU A 224 3.29 -7.48 -4.25
C LEU A 224 4.82 -7.38 -4.07
N PRO A 225 5.39 -6.16 -4.04
CA PRO A 225 6.78 -5.98 -3.65
C PRO A 225 6.98 -6.39 -2.20
N VAL A 226 8.05 -7.13 -1.92
CA VAL A 226 8.51 -7.35 -0.55
C VAL A 226 9.24 -6.08 -0.11
N VAL A 227 8.88 -5.53 1.06
CA VAL A 227 9.52 -4.31 1.58
C VAL A 227 11.00 -4.60 1.84
N GLY A 228 11.89 -3.66 1.48
CA GLY A 228 13.34 -3.80 1.71
C GLY A 228 14.13 -4.52 0.61
N THR A 229 13.48 -5.25 -0.30
CA THR A 229 14.16 -5.89 -1.45
C THR A 229 14.33 -4.97 -2.65
N ILE A 230 13.56 -3.87 -2.70
CA ILE A 230 13.55 -2.88 -3.78
C ILE A 230 14.92 -2.24 -4.02
N ASN A 231 15.82 -2.27 -3.03
CA ASN A 231 17.20 -1.76 -3.17
C ASN A 231 18.24 -2.87 -3.46
N LYS A 232 17.95 -4.15 -3.20
CA LYS A 232 18.93 -5.25 -3.36
C LYS A 232 19.13 -5.67 -4.81
N ILE A 233 18.10 -5.65 -5.65
CA ILE A 233 18.20 -6.05 -7.07
C ILE A 233 19.14 -5.09 -7.83
N GLN A 234 19.15 -3.81 -7.45
CA GLN A 234 20.02 -2.80 -8.05
C GLN A 234 21.51 -3.00 -7.66
N LEU A 235 21.79 -3.37 -6.40
CA LEU A 235 23.15 -3.70 -5.93
C LEU A 235 23.68 -5.03 -6.51
N LEU A 236 22.84 -6.06 -6.60
CA LEU A 236 23.26 -7.35 -7.18
C LEU A 236 23.52 -7.25 -8.69
N ALA A 237 22.73 -6.46 -9.42
CA ALA A 237 22.94 -6.21 -10.84
C ALA A 237 24.20 -5.34 -11.13
N MET A 238 24.55 -4.44 -10.22
CA MET A 238 25.81 -3.67 -10.30
C MET A 238 27.04 -4.55 -10.02
N ASN A 239 26.96 -5.44 -9.03
CA ASN A 239 28.06 -6.36 -8.72
C ASN A 239 28.25 -7.45 -9.79
N ALA A 240 27.17 -7.93 -10.42
CA ALA A 240 27.28 -8.89 -11.53
C ALA A 240 27.99 -8.28 -12.75
N LYS A 241 27.76 -6.99 -13.06
CA LYS A 241 28.44 -6.29 -14.16
C LYS A 241 29.94 -6.08 -13.93
N ASN A 242 30.39 -5.98 -12.68
CA ASN A 242 31.80 -5.83 -12.35
C ASN A 242 32.59 -7.15 -12.41
N VAL A 243 31.93 -8.31 -12.30
CA VAL A 243 32.59 -9.63 -12.36
C VAL A 243 32.82 -10.10 -13.80
N PHE A 244 32.04 -9.63 -14.78
CA PHE A 244 32.20 -9.97 -16.20
C PHE A 244 33.02 -8.94 -17.00
N SER A 245 33.62 -7.96 -16.31
CA SER A 245 34.46 -6.93 -16.92
C SER A 245 35.90 -6.93 -16.37
N SER A 246 36.33 -8.05 -15.77
CA SER A 246 37.71 -8.33 -15.34
C SER A 246 38.38 -9.29 -16.33
#